data_AF-A0A8S1T1J1-F1
#
_entry.id   AF-A0A8S1T1J1-F1
#
_cell.length_a   1.000
_cell.length_b   1.000
_cell.length_c   1.000
_cell.angle_alpha   90.00
_cell.angle_beta   90.00
_cell.angle_gamma   90.00
#
_symmetry.space_group_name_H-M   'P 1'
#
loop_
_entity.id
_entity.type
_entity.pdbx_description
1 polymer ?
#
loop_
_entity_poly.entity_id
_entity_poly.type
_entity_poly.pdbx_seq_one_letter_code
_entity_poly.pdbx_strand_id
1 'polypeptide(L)'
;MIFFLLFQLIRTQIFDCSITQSKCSDNYSPVCGFTINMQQIQTYINQCYACKANLVVKYMNGECIDHQDEKTSNNHIDQDNQNTNSTFTPSGNQTQFFSCFDPRPSICGTNLKRTCGFLDSLTHCNGKYCYAQFINECHACRNTSIHNYFFGDCSEYKQTQPTVIQCNLDIKNQCDIMEQIDVCGFLDETTVCQNQPCLQPFKNTCEPCNQSNIKSYFIGNCNDYQYLFLGQEQEEDVLIQKYQYCQPERPSTCNQEFSQTCGVLKSCNGTACERIYDNPCDACKNTQIEGYYIGQCQQNFGYVIQIFMIQLLI
;
A
#
# COMPACT_ATOMS: atom_id res chain seq x y z
N MET A 1 -0.97 -38.52 -36.53
CA MET A 1 -1.56 -37.25 -36.05
C MET A 1 -2.07 -37.28 -34.61
N ILE A 2 -2.43 -38.42 -34.01
CA ILE A 2 -2.87 -38.49 -32.60
C ILE A 2 -1.71 -38.31 -31.58
N PHE A 3 -0.46 -38.59 -31.97
CA PHE A 3 0.70 -38.44 -31.07
C PHE A 3 1.18 -37.00 -30.84
N PHE A 4 0.67 -36.01 -31.59
CA PHE A 4 1.01 -34.59 -31.41
C PHE A 4 0.06 -33.82 -30.48
N LEU A 5 -1.08 -34.42 -30.09
CA LEU A 5 -2.04 -33.83 -29.15
C LEU A 5 -1.75 -34.14 -27.67
N LEU A 6 -0.81 -35.05 -27.38
CA LEU A 6 -0.43 -35.41 -26.00
C LEU A 6 0.67 -34.52 -25.40
N PHE A 7 1.32 -33.65 -26.20
CA PHE A 7 2.39 -32.76 -25.72
C PHE A 7 1.94 -31.36 -25.27
N GLN A 8 0.64 -31.04 -25.36
CA GLN A 8 0.11 -29.70 -25.09
C GLN A 8 -0.50 -29.53 -23.69
N LEU A 9 -0.34 -30.51 -22.79
CA LEU A 9 -0.78 -30.40 -21.39
C LEU A 9 0.43 -30.53 -20.45
N ILE A 10 1.45 -29.71 -20.66
CA ILE A 10 2.37 -29.38 -19.57
C ILE A 10 1.53 -28.54 -18.59
N ARG A 11 0.83 -29.22 -17.69
CA ARG A 11 0.11 -28.56 -16.60
C ARG A 11 1.15 -27.74 -15.83
N THR A 12 1.02 -26.43 -15.88
CA THR A 12 1.72 -25.53 -14.99
C THR A 12 1.36 -25.92 -13.56
N GLN A 13 2.28 -26.61 -12.90
CA GLN A 13 2.07 -27.04 -11.52
C GLN A 13 2.31 -25.84 -10.61
N ILE A 14 1.28 -25.47 -9.85
CA ILE A 14 1.35 -24.45 -8.81
C ILE A 14 1.63 -25.17 -7.51
N PHE A 15 2.72 -24.80 -6.85
CA PHE A 15 3.21 -25.40 -5.61
C PHE A 15 2.86 -24.50 -4.43
N ASP A 16 2.49 -25.11 -3.31
CA ASP A 16 2.32 -24.38 -2.05
C ASP A 16 3.69 -24.06 -1.44
N CYS A 17 3.82 -22.86 -0.87
CA CYS A 17 5.05 -22.49 -0.19
C CYS A 17 5.23 -23.25 1.12
N SER A 18 6.41 -23.86 1.29
CA SER A 18 6.84 -24.44 2.56
C SER A 18 8.30 -24.09 2.82
N ILE A 19 8.57 -23.32 3.89
CA ILE A 19 9.92 -22.96 4.28
C ILE A 19 10.43 -24.04 5.22
N THR A 20 11.35 -24.88 4.74
CA THR A 20 12.01 -25.90 5.57
C THR A 20 13.43 -25.49 5.99
N GLN A 21 14.00 -24.46 5.38
CA GLN A 21 15.40 -24.04 5.58
C GLN A 21 15.51 -22.57 6.00
N SER A 22 16.41 -22.30 6.95
CA SER A 22 16.65 -20.94 7.45
C SER A 22 17.48 -20.07 6.49
N LYS A 23 18.26 -20.68 5.59
CA LYS A 23 19.04 -19.99 4.55
C LYS A 23 18.59 -20.45 3.17
N CYS A 24 18.52 -19.51 2.23
CA CYS A 24 18.23 -19.82 0.83
C CYS A 24 19.55 -20.02 0.07
N SER A 25 19.54 -20.94 -0.89
CA SER A 25 20.64 -21.05 -1.86
C SER A 25 20.58 -19.88 -2.83
N ASP A 26 21.73 -19.41 -3.31
CA ASP A 26 21.82 -18.37 -4.34
C ASP A 26 21.76 -18.94 -5.76
N ASN A 27 21.52 -20.25 -5.90
CA ASN A 27 21.30 -20.88 -7.20
C ASN A 27 20.05 -20.28 -7.87
N TYR A 28 20.24 -19.79 -9.09
CA TYR A 28 19.17 -19.25 -9.93
C TYR A 28 18.31 -20.39 -10.50
N SER A 29 17.08 -20.48 -10.01
CA SER A 29 16.06 -21.43 -10.45
C SER A 29 14.71 -20.73 -10.33
N PRO A 30 14.39 -19.79 -11.23
CA PRO A 30 13.39 -18.77 -10.99
C PRO A 30 12.00 -19.36 -10.79
N VAL A 31 11.23 -18.68 -9.95
CA VAL A 31 9.82 -19.01 -9.72
C VAL A 31 8.98 -17.75 -9.74
N CYS A 32 7.75 -17.88 -10.20
CA CYS A 32 6.75 -16.84 -10.14
C CYS A 32 5.94 -16.98 -8.85
N GLY A 33 5.97 -15.96 -7.99
CA GLY A 33 5.26 -15.96 -6.71
C GLY A 33 3.83 -15.45 -6.84
N PHE A 34 2.91 -16.10 -6.14
CA PHE A 34 1.48 -15.76 -6.11
C PHE A 34 1.03 -15.43 -4.69
N THR A 35 0.17 -14.42 -4.61
CA THR A 35 -0.62 -14.16 -3.40
C THR A 35 -1.67 -15.25 -3.18
N ILE A 36 -2.32 -15.21 -2.03
CA ILE A 36 -3.45 -16.10 -1.71
C ILE A 36 -4.64 -15.95 -2.65
N ASN A 37 -4.77 -14.77 -3.28
CA ASN A 37 -5.80 -14.50 -4.29
C ASN A 37 -5.40 -14.98 -5.69
N MET A 38 -4.31 -15.76 -5.81
CA MET A 38 -3.73 -16.17 -7.09
C MET A 38 -3.28 -15.00 -7.97
N GLN A 39 -3.12 -13.80 -7.40
CA GLN A 39 -2.55 -12.67 -8.11
C GLN A 39 -1.03 -12.84 -8.18
N GLN A 40 -0.49 -12.75 -9.39
CA GLN A 40 0.93 -12.74 -9.66
C GLN A 40 1.58 -11.52 -9.01
N ILE A 41 2.68 -11.73 -8.28
CA ILE A 41 3.42 -10.66 -7.61
C ILE A 41 4.66 -10.30 -8.42
N GLN A 42 5.62 -11.22 -8.47
CA GLN A 42 6.93 -11.01 -9.11
C GLN A 42 7.69 -12.33 -9.27
N THR A 43 8.72 -12.28 -10.11
CA THR A 43 9.71 -13.36 -10.27
C THR A 43 10.71 -13.31 -9.12
N TYR A 44 11.02 -14.47 -8.55
CA TYR A 44 12.04 -14.65 -7.52
C TYR A 44 13.17 -15.54 -8.04
N ILE A 45 14.38 -15.34 -7.51
CA ILE A 45 15.58 -16.12 -7.87
C ILE A 45 15.36 -17.63 -7.72
N ASN A 46 14.65 -18.05 -6.67
CA ASN A 46 14.22 -19.43 -6.48
C ASN A 46 13.06 -19.56 -5.49
N GLN A 47 12.55 -20.78 -5.35
CA GLN A 47 11.45 -21.13 -4.45
C GLN A 47 11.66 -20.71 -3.00
N CYS A 48 12.90 -20.74 -2.49
CA CYS A 48 13.15 -20.38 -1.10
C CYS A 48 12.95 -18.87 -0.90
N TYR A 49 13.51 -18.06 -1.79
CA TYR A 49 13.33 -16.61 -1.75
C TYR A 49 11.87 -16.22 -1.96
N ALA A 50 11.17 -16.87 -2.89
CA ALA A 50 9.73 -16.67 -3.07
C ALA A 50 8.97 -16.95 -1.79
N CYS A 51 9.15 -18.13 -1.20
CA CYS A 51 8.39 -18.54 -0.02
C CYS A 51 8.77 -17.80 1.26
N LYS A 52 9.92 -17.13 1.30
CA LYS A 52 10.28 -16.21 2.40
C LYS A 52 9.67 -14.83 2.27
N ALA A 53 9.18 -14.45 1.09
CA ALA A 53 8.53 -13.16 0.91
C ALA A 53 7.16 -13.18 1.60
N ASN A 54 6.84 -12.12 2.35
CA ASN A 54 5.67 -12.05 3.23
C ASN A 54 4.32 -12.28 2.53
N LEU A 55 4.24 -12.05 1.21
CA LEU A 55 2.99 -12.08 0.45
C LEU A 55 2.85 -13.31 -0.46
N VAL A 56 3.87 -14.16 -0.56
CA VAL A 56 3.86 -15.33 -1.46
C VAL A 56 3.40 -16.55 -0.69
N VAL A 57 2.27 -17.13 -1.10
CA VAL A 57 1.76 -18.39 -0.51
C VAL A 57 1.86 -19.58 -1.46
N LYS A 58 1.99 -19.30 -2.75
CA LYS A 58 2.15 -20.29 -3.81
C LYS A 58 3.18 -19.81 -4.80
N TYR A 59 3.80 -20.74 -5.53
CA TYR A 59 4.70 -20.41 -6.61
C TYR A 59 4.51 -21.35 -7.80
N MET A 60 4.94 -20.90 -8.96
CA MET A 60 5.04 -21.70 -10.17
C MET A 60 6.48 -21.63 -10.66
N ASN A 61 7.04 -22.76 -11.12
CA ASN A 61 8.39 -22.75 -11.67
C ASN A 61 8.45 -21.93 -12.96
N GLY A 62 9.52 -21.15 -13.12
CA GLY A 62 9.71 -20.22 -14.22
C GLY A 62 9.49 -18.77 -13.82
N GLU A 63 9.78 -17.85 -14.73
CA GLU A 63 9.58 -16.43 -14.53
C GLU A 63 8.09 -16.07 -14.70
N CYS A 64 7.67 -15.00 -14.03
CA CYS A 64 6.33 -14.44 -14.20
C CYS A 64 6.14 -13.92 -15.62
N ILE A 65 5.03 -14.29 -16.27
CA ILE A 65 4.69 -13.80 -17.61
C ILE A 65 3.91 -12.49 -17.41
N ASP A 66 4.42 -11.39 -17.93
CA ASP A 66 3.71 -10.11 -17.90
C ASP A 66 2.54 -10.17 -18.90
N HIS A 67 1.32 -10.40 -18.41
CA HIS A 67 0.13 -10.45 -19.26
C HIS A 67 -0.34 -9.06 -19.76
N GLN A 68 0.50 -8.02 -19.68
CA GLN A 68 0.11 -6.67 -20.06
C GLN A 68 -0.03 -6.46 -21.58
N ASP A 69 0.46 -7.38 -22.42
CA ASP A 69 0.47 -7.22 -23.88
C ASP A 69 -0.68 -7.93 -24.62
N GLU A 70 -1.54 -8.68 -23.93
CA GLU A 70 -2.64 -9.42 -24.57
C GLU A 70 -4.02 -8.77 -24.34
N LYS A 71 -4.12 -7.44 -24.50
CA LYS A 71 -5.42 -6.78 -24.74
C LYS A 71 -5.86 -7.02 -26.18
N THR A 72 -6.23 -8.26 -26.49
CA THR A 72 -6.94 -8.56 -27.74
C THR A 72 -8.44 -8.65 -27.47
N SER A 73 -9.15 -7.70 -28.07
CA SER A 73 -10.60 -7.64 -28.27
C SER A 73 -11.23 -9.01 -28.48
N ASN A 74 -12.25 -9.35 -27.67
CA ASN A 74 -13.52 -9.83 -28.22
C ASN A 74 -14.63 -9.93 -27.17
N ASN A 75 -15.79 -9.41 -27.59
CA ASN A 75 -17.09 -9.68 -27.02
C ASN A 75 -17.40 -11.18 -27.09
N HIS A 76 -17.80 -11.80 -25.99
CA HIS A 76 -18.70 -12.95 -26.05
C HIS A 76 -19.66 -12.93 -24.86
N ILE A 77 -20.95 -12.88 -25.20
CA ILE A 77 -22.09 -13.12 -24.34
C ILE A 77 -22.13 -14.62 -24.07
N ASP A 78 -22.13 -15.04 -22.81
CA ASP A 78 -22.57 -16.38 -22.44
C ASP A 78 -23.63 -16.31 -21.34
N GLN A 79 -24.71 -17.04 -21.61
CA GLN A 79 -25.90 -17.19 -20.78
C GLN A 79 -25.59 -18.14 -19.63
N ASP A 80 -25.76 -17.65 -18.40
CA ASP A 80 -25.54 -18.45 -17.21
C ASP A 80 -26.75 -19.29 -16.82
N ASN A 81 -26.39 -20.52 -16.48
CA ASN A 81 -27.19 -21.67 -16.11
C ASN A 81 -27.48 -21.58 -14.61
N GLN A 82 -28.75 -21.53 -14.23
CA GLN A 82 -29.18 -21.47 -12.84
C GLN A 82 -28.95 -22.81 -12.14
N ASN A 83 -28.11 -22.84 -11.10
CA ASN A 83 -28.25 -23.84 -10.05
C ASN A 83 -27.76 -23.31 -8.67
N THR A 84 -28.77 -23.04 -7.84
CA THR A 84 -28.80 -23.06 -6.37
C THR A 84 -27.70 -22.32 -5.60
N ASN A 85 -27.74 -20.98 -5.67
CA ASN A 85 -27.17 -20.10 -4.66
C ASN A 85 -28.02 -20.15 -3.37
N SER A 86 -27.44 -20.72 -2.31
CA SER A 86 -27.84 -20.39 -0.94
C SER A 86 -27.41 -18.95 -0.70
N THR A 87 -28.35 -18.02 -0.84
CA THR A 87 -28.15 -16.61 -0.55
C THR A 87 -28.01 -16.44 0.95
N PHE A 88 -26.78 -16.60 1.45
CA PHE A 88 -26.44 -16.17 2.80
C PHE A 88 -26.44 -14.63 2.78
N THR A 89 -27.52 -14.03 3.26
CA THR A 89 -27.61 -12.59 3.52
C THR A 89 -27.05 -12.35 4.92
N PRO A 90 -25.82 -11.81 5.09
CA PRO A 90 -25.29 -11.50 6.40
C PRO A 90 -25.98 -10.21 6.88
N SER A 91 -27.01 -10.35 7.71
CA SER A 91 -27.71 -9.22 8.36
C SER A 91 -27.11 -8.86 9.74
N GLY A 92 -25.85 -9.22 9.99
CA GLY A 92 -25.17 -8.95 11.26
C GLY A 92 -24.24 -7.75 11.16
N ASN A 93 -24.19 -6.91 12.20
CA ASN A 93 -23.19 -5.86 12.37
C ASN A 93 -21.79 -6.41 12.07
N GLN A 94 -21.20 -5.99 10.94
CA GLN A 94 -19.94 -6.48 10.35
C GLN A 94 -18.67 -6.09 11.15
N THR A 95 -18.76 -5.95 12.47
CA THR A 95 -17.66 -5.45 13.32
C THR A 95 -17.15 -6.46 14.34
N GLN A 96 -17.71 -7.68 14.39
CA GLN A 96 -17.23 -8.68 15.34
C GLN A 96 -15.96 -9.37 14.81
N PHE A 97 -14.85 -9.12 15.51
CA PHE A 97 -13.61 -9.85 15.33
C PHE A 97 -13.58 -11.11 16.18
N PHE A 98 -12.99 -12.15 15.63
CA PHE A 98 -12.73 -13.43 16.28
C PHE A 98 -11.23 -13.65 16.34
N SER A 99 -10.73 -14.15 17.45
CA SER A 99 -9.32 -14.52 17.59
C SER A 99 -9.10 -15.98 17.23
N CYS A 100 -7.96 -16.26 16.60
CA CYS A 100 -7.52 -17.62 16.36
C CYS A 100 -6.98 -18.25 17.65
N PHE A 101 -7.44 -19.46 17.96
CA PHE A 101 -7.02 -20.19 19.16
C PHE A 101 -5.83 -21.13 18.87
N ASP A 102 -4.96 -21.28 19.87
CA ASP A 102 -3.92 -22.30 19.87
C ASP A 102 -4.40 -23.58 20.58
N PRO A 103 -4.05 -24.79 20.08
CA PRO A 103 -3.20 -25.04 18.92
C PRO A 103 -3.93 -24.76 17.59
N ARG A 104 -3.21 -24.18 16.63
CA ARG A 104 -3.74 -23.90 15.29
C ARG A 104 -4.19 -25.21 14.60
N PRO A 105 -5.28 -25.19 13.83
CA PRO A 105 -5.79 -26.38 13.17
C PRO A 105 -4.82 -26.89 12.10
N SER A 106 -4.53 -28.19 12.11
CA SER A 106 -3.66 -28.86 11.13
C SER A 106 -4.42 -29.33 9.88
N ILE A 107 -5.73 -29.57 10.00
CA ILE A 107 -6.62 -30.02 8.93
C ILE A 107 -7.83 -29.09 8.89
N CYS A 108 -8.17 -28.59 7.70
CA CYS A 108 -9.31 -27.73 7.48
C CYS A 108 -10.37 -28.41 6.62
N GLY A 109 -11.64 -28.26 7.02
CA GLY A 109 -12.77 -28.70 6.22
C GLY A 109 -13.01 -27.80 5.01
N THR A 110 -13.85 -28.27 4.10
CA THR A 110 -14.19 -27.59 2.83
C THR A 110 -15.38 -26.63 2.96
N ASN A 111 -15.82 -26.32 4.18
CA ASN A 111 -16.93 -25.40 4.40
C ASN A 111 -16.55 -24.02 3.86
N LEU A 112 -17.35 -23.47 2.94
CA LEU A 112 -17.11 -22.16 2.34
C LEU A 112 -17.73 -21.09 3.24
N LYS A 113 -16.90 -20.40 4.01
CA LYS A 113 -17.34 -19.30 4.87
C LYS A 113 -16.31 -18.18 4.78
N ARG A 114 -16.41 -17.37 3.73
CA ARG A 114 -15.43 -16.32 3.43
C ARG A 114 -15.04 -15.56 4.69
N THR A 115 -13.74 -15.52 4.93
CA THR A 115 -13.16 -15.00 6.15
C THR A 115 -12.02 -14.08 5.79
N CYS A 116 -12.06 -12.86 6.31
CA CYS A 116 -10.95 -11.92 6.20
C CYS A 116 -10.08 -12.05 7.45
N GLY A 117 -8.87 -12.58 7.30
CA GLY A 117 -7.92 -12.76 8.39
C GLY A 117 -6.94 -11.58 8.47
N PHE A 118 -6.62 -11.14 9.68
CA PHE A 118 -5.70 -10.04 9.99
C PHE A 118 -4.35 -10.59 10.40
N LEU A 119 -3.31 -10.09 9.74
CA LEU A 119 -1.93 -10.32 10.13
C LEU A 119 -1.68 -9.79 11.55
N ASP A 120 -0.81 -10.46 12.29
CA ASP A 120 -0.61 -10.31 13.73
C ASP A 120 -0.57 -8.86 14.22
N SER A 121 -1.30 -8.62 15.32
CA SER A 121 -1.18 -7.47 16.20
C SER A 121 0.26 -7.13 16.61
N LEU A 122 1.15 -8.13 16.81
CA LEU A 122 2.55 -7.91 17.16
C LEU A 122 3.37 -7.37 15.99
N THR A 123 2.95 -7.64 14.74
CA THR A 123 3.58 -7.05 13.55
C THR A 123 3.13 -5.62 13.27
N HIS A 124 2.28 -5.03 14.13
CA HIS A 124 1.72 -3.69 13.96
C HIS A 124 1.08 -3.49 12.57
N CYS A 125 0.64 -4.59 11.95
CA CYS A 125 0.11 -4.59 10.60
C CYS A 125 -1.42 -4.43 10.70
N ASN A 126 -1.90 -3.23 10.42
CA ASN A 126 -3.32 -2.94 10.16
C ASN A 126 -3.50 -2.56 8.68
N GLY A 127 -4.72 -2.51 8.15
CA GLY A 127 -5.02 -1.92 6.82
C GLY A 127 -4.87 -2.82 5.60
N LYS A 128 -4.92 -2.25 4.37
CA LYS A 128 -5.20 -3.01 3.13
C LYS A 128 -4.28 -4.20 2.88
N TYR A 129 -3.04 -4.10 3.32
CA TYR A 129 -2.01 -5.14 3.16
C TYR A 129 -1.91 -6.09 4.36
N CYS A 130 -2.66 -5.81 5.42
CA CYS A 130 -2.61 -6.54 6.68
C CYS A 130 -3.84 -7.41 6.91
N TYR A 131 -4.65 -7.57 5.86
CA TYR A 131 -5.66 -8.58 5.83
C TYR A 131 -5.56 -9.40 4.55
N ALA A 132 -5.93 -10.66 4.66
CA ALA A 132 -5.92 -11.60 3.56
C ALA A 132 -7.28 -12.31 3.51
N GLN A 133 -7.76 -12.53 2.27
CA GLN A 133 -8.99 -13.27 2.05
C GLN A 133 -8.71 -14.76 2.17
N PHE A 134 -9.51 -15.44 2.99
CA PHE A 134 -9.49 -16.88 3.16
C PHE A 134 -10.85 -17.47 2.83
N ILE A 135 -10.82 -18.74 2.41
CA ILE A 135 -12.01 -19.51 2.06
C ILE A 135 -12.88 -19.80 3.30
N ASN A 136 -12.23 -19.96 4.47
CA ASN A 136 -12.86 -20.09 5.79
C ASN A 136 -11.91 -19.75 6.94
N GLU A 137 -12.47 -19.70 8.15
CA GLU A 137 -11.79 -19.38 9.40
C GLU A 137 -10.68 -20.37 9.74
N CYS A 138 -10.84 -21.65 9.39
CA CYS A 138 -9.79 -22.63 9.62
C CYS A 138 -8.56 -22.31 8.76
N HIS A 139 -8.75 -22.00 7.48
CA HIS A 139 -7.66 -21.61 6.59
C HIS A 139 -7.00 -20.30 7.03
N ALA A 140 -7.77 -19.33 7.53
CA ALA A 140 -7.24 -18.12 8.14
C ALA A 140 -6.36 -18.47 9.35
N CYS A 141 -6.91 -19.19 10.34
CA CYS A 141 -6.21 -19.50 11.59
C CYS A 141 -5.10 -20.54 11.48
N ARG A 142 -5.07 -21.34 10.41
CA ARG A 142 -3.94 -22.22 10.09
C ARG A 142 -2.70 -21.43 9.69
N ASN A 143 -2.87 -20.23 9.13
CA ASN A 143 -1.76 -19.32 8.90
C ASN A 143 -1.33 -18.72 10.24
N THR A 144 -0.10 -19.04 10.65
CA THR A 144 0.47 -18.58 11.94
C THR A 144 0.59 -17.07 12.03
N SER A 145 0.66 -16.37 10.89
CA SER A 145 0.72 -14.92 10.85
C SER A 145 -0.65 -14.27 11.08
N ILE A 146 -1.76 -15.01 11.07
CA ILE A 146 -3.11 -14.48 11.27
C ILE A 146 -3.54 -14.68 12.72
N HIS A 147 -3.96 -13.61 13.39
CA HIS A 147 -4.35 -13.66 14.81
C HIS A 147 -5.82 -13.38 15.04
N ASN A 148 -6.40 -12.50 14.23
CA ASN A 148 -7.82 -12.18 14.27
C ASN A 148 -8.44 -12.36 12.90
N TYR A 149 -9.75 -12.49 12.82
CA TYR A 149 -10.49 -12.53 11.57
C TYR A 149 -11.91 -12.01 11.75
N PHE A 150 -12.58 -11.64 10.67
CA PHE A 150 -14.04 -11.46 10.63
C PHE A 150 -14.63 -12.26 9.46
N PHE A 151 -15.92 -12.57 9.53
CA PHE A 151 -16.64 -13.25 8.46
C PHE A 151 -17.13 -12.25 7.40
N GLY A 152 -16.74 -12.46 6.15
CA GLY A 152 -17.05 -11.57 5.04
C GLY A 152 -15.90 -11.46 4.05
N ASP A 153 -16.07 -10.56 3.08
CA ASP A 153 -15.01 -10.18 2.15
C ASP A 153 -14.16 -9.06 2.76
N CYS A 154 -12.85 -9.12 2.55
CA CYS A 154 -11.93 -8.09 3.06
C CYS A 154 -12.22 -6.67 2.53
N SER A 155 -12.88 -6.56 1.37
CA SER A 155 -13.34 -5.27 0.83
C SER A 155 -14.44 -4.61 1.66
N GLU A 156 -15.16 -5.37 2.49
CA GLU A 156 -16.19 -4.84 3.38
C GLU A 156 -15.58 -4.15 4.60
N TYR A 157 -14.30 -4.43 4.90
CA TYR A 157 -13.60 -3.81 6.00
C TYR A 157 -13.27 -2.34 5.68
N LYS A 158 -14.06 -1.44 6.24
CA LYS A 158 -13.76 -0.01 6.26
C LYS A 158 -12.80 0.25 7.42
N GLN A 159 -11.53 0.41 7.09
CA GLN A 159 -10.51 0.76 8.06
C GLN A 159 -10.83 2.14 8.67
N THR A 160 -11.13 2.19 9.96
CA THR A 160 -11.47 3.44 10.67
C THR A 160 -10.26 4.16 11.22
N GLN A 161 -9.12 3.47 11.36
CA GLN A 161 -7.88 4.07 11.85
C GLN A 161 -6.70 3.66 10.99
N PRO A 162 -5.78 4.58 10.68
CA PRO A 162 -4.60 4.25 9.92
C PRO A 162 -3.73 3.25 10.64
N THR A 163 -3.06 2.46 9.83
CA THR A 163 -2.01 1.57 10.29
C THR A 163 -0.72 2.34 10.39
N VAL A 164 -0.16 2.35 11.57
CA VAL A 164 1.12 2.98 11.79
C VAL A 164 2.05 1.94 12.39
N ILE A 165 2.97 1.44 11.57
CA ILE A 165 4.00 0.48 11.97
C ILE A 165 5.14 1.26 12.61
N GLN A 166 5.44 0.97 13.87
CA GLN A 166 6.53 1.64 14.59
C GLN A 166 7.88 1.12 14.12
N CYS A 167 8.82 2.04 13.87
CA CYS A 167 10.18 1.67 13.54
C CYS A 167 10.90 1.17 14.79
N ASN A 168 11.51 -0.02 14.71
CA ASN A 168 12.34 -0.54 15.79
C ASN A 168 13.76 0.01 15.67
N LEU A 169 14.09 0.98 16.52
CA LEU A 169 15.39 1.67 16.51
C LEU A 169 16.59 0.76 16.84
N ASP A 170 16.35 -0.37 17.51
CA ASP A 170 17.41 -1.31 17.90
C ASP A 170 17.91 -2.14 16.71
N ILE A 171 17.19 -2.13 15.59
CA ILE A 171 17.46 -2.96 14.43
C ILE A 171 17.75 -2.04 13.23
N LYS A 172 18.96 -1.47 13.20
CA LYS A 172 19.49 -0.83 11.98
C LYS A 172 19.89 -1.90 10.98
N ASN A 173 18.92 -2.39 10.23
CA ASN A 173 19.19 -3.33 9.15
C ASN A 173 19.69 -2.58 7.91
N GLN A 174 20.70 -3.16 7.27
CA GLN A 174 21.06 -2.82 5.92
C GLN A 174 19.84 -3.13 5.03
N CYS A 175 19.29 -2.14 4.34
CA CYS A 175 18.14 -2.33 3.45
C CYS A 175 18.62 -3.01 2.16
N ASP A 176 18.86 -4.32 2.25
CA ASP A 176 19.42 -5.10 1.14
C ASP A 176 18.34 -5.54 0.13
N ILE A 177 17.05 -5.34 0.43
CA ILE A 177 15.94 -5.84 -0.39
C ILE A 177 15.23 -4.69 -1.11
N MET A 178 15.19 -4.77 -2.44
CA MET A 178 14.45 -3.88 -3.33
C MET A 178 12.96 -4.27 -3.41
N GLU A 179 12.27 -4.32 -2.28
CA GLU A 179 10.81 -4.47 -2.30
C GLU A 179 10.20 -3.14 -2.78
N GLN A 180 9.68 -3.08 -4.01
CA GLN A 180 9.07 -1.86 -4.57
C GLN A 180 7.64 -1.67 -4.06
N ILE A 181 7.51 -1.24 -2.81
CA ILE A 181 6.23 -0.93 -2.18
C ILE A 181 6.25 0.52 -1.71
N ASP A 182 5.24 1.30 -2.12
CA ASP A 182 5.08 2.67 -1.63
C ASP A 182 4.81 2.66 -0.13
N VAL A 183 5.57 3.46 0.60
CA VAL A 183 5.49 3.58 2.05
C VAL A 183 5.47 5.06 2.42
N CYS A 184 4.68 5.42 3.43
CA CYS A 184 4.60 6.76 3.96
C CYS A 184 5.12 6.81 5.40
N GLY A 185 6.31 7.38 5.62
CA GLY A 185 6.88 7.56 6.94
C GLY A 185 6.32 8.79 7.66
N PHE A 186 6.15 8.67 8.97
CA PHE A 186 5.74 9.73 9.88
C PHE A 186 6.96 10.33 10.54
N LEU A 187 7.17 11.62 10.35
CA LEU A 187 8.26 12.31 11.01
C LEU A 187 8.00 12.43 12.52
N ASP A 188 9.06 12.49 13.30
CA ASP A 188 8.99 12.83 14.73
C ASP A 188 8.30 14.20 14.91
N GLU A 189 7.47 14.32 15.93
CA GLU A 189 6.78 15.54 16.37
C GLU A 189 7.74 16.72 16.60
N THR A 190 9.02 16.44 16.89
CA THR A 190 10.05 17.48 17.02
C THR A 190 10.44 18.12 15.69
N THR A 191 10.06 17.52 14.56
CA THR A 191 10.40 18.01 13.23
C THR A 191 9.42 19.09 12.80
N VAL A 192 9.93 20.27 12.47
CA VAL A 192 9.11 21.38 11.98
C VAL A 192 8.69 21.07 10.55
N CYS A 193 7.41 20.77 10.34
CA CYS A 193 6.78 20.68 9.02
C CYS A 193 5.63 21.67 8.91
N GLN A 194 5.30 22.10 7.69
CA GLN A 194 4.21 23.06 7.48
C GLN A 194 2.83 22.43 7.65
N ASN A 195 2.67 21.16 7.29
CA ASN A 195 1.38 20.47 7.28
C ASN A 195 1.44 19.25 8.20
N GLN A 196 0.64 19.25 9.27
CA GLN A 196 0.45 18.07 10.11
C GLN A 196 -0.59 17.13 9.51
N PRO A 197 -0.41 15.80 9.59
CA PRO A 197 0.80 15.12 10.05
C PRO A 197 1.95 15.26 9.06
N CYS A 198 3.18 15.33 9.57
CA CYS A 198 4.39 15.39 8.76
C CYS A 198 4.63 14.02 8.11
N LEU A 199 4.48 13.93 6.79
CA LEU A 199 4.57 12.68 6.05
C LEU A 199 5.70 12.73 5.03
N GLN A 200 6.41 11.62 4.84
CA GLN A 200 7.48 11.50 3.85
C GLN A 200 7.34 10.19 3.06
N PRO A 201 7.35 10.23 1.71
CA PRO A 201 7.22 9.03 0.89
C PRO A 201 8.54 8.26 0.75
N PHE A 202 8.44 6.93 0.68
CA PHE A 202 9.53 5.94 0.55
C PHE A 202 9.12 4.83 -0.43
N LYS A 203 10.11 4.07 -0.93
CA LYS A 203 9.88 3.00 -1.92
C LYS A 203 10.00 1.58 -1.37
N ASN A 204 10.23 1.45 -0.07
CA ASN A 204 10.18 0.17 0.64
C ASN A 204 9.92 0.41 2.14
N THR A 205 9.69 -0.68 2.87
CA THR A 205 9.40 -0.67 4.31
C THR A 205 10.63 -0.43 5.20
N CYS A 206 11.84 -0.56 4.65
CA CYS A 206 13.09 -0.47 5.41
C CYS A 206 13.66 0.96 5.45
N GLU A 207 13.61 1.68 4.33
CA GLU A 207 14.05 3.06 4.18
C GLU A 207 13.56 4.02 5.27
N PRO A 208 12.24 4.08 5.60
CA PRO A 208 11.76 4.99 6.63
C PRO A 208 12.46 4.74 7.96
N CYS A 209 12.60 3.48 8.39
CA CYS A 209 13.18 3.15 9.68
C CYS A 209 14.71 3.31 9.77
N ASN A 210 15.37 3.53 8.63
CA ASN A 210 16.78 3.92 8.60
C ASN A 210 16.99 5.44 8.72
N GLN A 211 15.92 6.24 8.64
CA GLN A 211 15.99 7.67 8.89
C GLN A 211 15.74 7.99 10.36
N SER A 212 16.63 8.78 10.97
CA SER A 212 16.57 9.09 12.40
C SER A 212 15.38 9.96 12.81
N ASN A 213 14.76 10.64 11.84
CA ASN A 213 13.62 11.54 12.06
C ASN A 213 12.27 10.87 11.75
N ILE A 214 12.23 9.56 11.44
CA ILE A 214 11.00 8.83 11.17
C ILE A 214 10.73 7.88 12.35
N LYS A 215 9.57 8.03 13.00
CA LYS A 215 9.18 7.18 14.14
C LYS A 215 8.42 5.93 13.70
N SER A 216 7.66 6.07 12.62
CA SER A 216 6.75 5.02 12.15
C SER A 216 6.43 5.20 10.68
N TYR A 217 5.74 4.24 10.08
CA TYR A 217 5.31 4.32 8.69
C TYR A 217 3.96 3.63 8.42
N PHE A 218 3.34 3.98 7.30
CA PHE A 218 2.11 3.42 6.75
C PHE A 218 2.44 2.77 5.40
N ILE A 219 1.93 1.56 5.14
CA ILE A 219 2.12 0.89 3.83
C ILE A 219 1.08 1.43 2.86
N GLY A 220 1.55 2.13 1.84
CA GLY A 220 0.78 2.91 0.89
C GLY A 220 1.42 4.27 0.66
N ASN A 221 0.95 5.00 -0.36
CA ASN A 221 1.48 6.33 -0.62
C ASN A 221 0.94 7.35 0.41
N CYS A 222 1.64 8.46 0.61
CA CYS A 222 1.23 9.48 1.59
C CYS A 222 -0.08 10.20 1.27
N ASN A 223 -0.45 10.30 -0.01
CA ASN A 223 -1.70 10.93 -0.43
C ASN A 223 -2.92 10.04 -0.08
N ASP A 224 -2.77 8.72 -0.15
CA ASP A 224 -3.78 7.74 0.23
C ASP A 224 -4.06 7.87 1.73
N TYR A 225 -2.99 8.00 2.54
CA TYR A 225 -3.14 8.26 3.97
C TYR A 225 -3.96 9.54 4.23
N GLN A 226 -3.60 10.65 3.57
CA GLN A 226 -4.33 11.91 3.74
C GLN A 226 -5.79 11.79 3.31
N TYR A 227 -6.06 11.13 2.19
CA TYR A 227 -7.43 10.94 1.71
C TYR A 227 -8.27 10.08 2.65
N LEU A 228 -7.72 8.96 3.12
CA LEU A 228 -8.44 8.00 3.95
C LEU A 228 -8.70 8.51 5.37
N PHE A 229 -7.76 9.28 5.94
CA PHE A 229 -7.78 9.57 7.38
C PHE A 229 -7.89 11.06 7.73
N LEU A 230 -7.68 11.96 6.78
CA LEU A 230 -7.84 13.42 7.01
C LEU A 230 -8.98 14.01 6.16
N GLY A 231 -9.37 13.33 5.08
CA GLY A 231 -10.33 13.86 4.11
C GLY A 231 -11.80 13.83 4.52
N GLN A 232 -12.18 13.18 5.63
CA GLN A 232 -13.60 12.93 5.95
C GLN A 232 -14.22 13.88 6.99
N GLU A 233 -13.45 14.70 7.71
CA GLU A 233 -14.00 15.55 8.79
C GLU A 233 -14.01 17.06 8.50
N GLN A 234 -13.58 17.51 7.31
CA GLN A 234 -13.52 18.95 6.97
C GLN A 234 -14.32 19.34 5.71
N GLU A 235 -15.48 18.72 5.51
CA GLU A 235 -16.51 19.31 4.65
C GLU A 235 -17.38 20.25 5.49
N GLU A 236 -16.98 21.52 5.57
CA GLU A 236 -17.88 22.68 5.53
C GLU A 236 -17.03 23.99 5.64
N ASP A 237 -17.01 24.75 4.55
CA ASP A 237 -16.63 26.17 4.42
C ASP A 237 -15.18 26.66 4.38
N VAL A 238 -14.15 25.82 4.48
CA VAL A 238 -12.77 26.25 4.13
C VAL A 238 -12.31 25.51 2.89
N LEU A 239 -12.07 26.25 1.80
CA LEU A 239 -11.42 25.73 0.59
C LEU A 239 -9.95 25.39 0.92
N ILE A 240 -9.74 24.33 1.70
CA ILE A 240 -8.42 23.80 2.02
C ILE A 240 -7.91 23.19 0.73
N GLN A 241 -7.01 23.91 0.06
CA GLN A 241 -6.34 23.42 -1.14
C GLN A 241 -5.63 22.11 -0.77
N LYS A 242 -6.03 21.01 -1.43
CA LYS A 242 -5.53 19.67 -1.13
C LYS A 242 -4.03 19.60 -1.42
N TYR A 243 -3.24 19.54 -0.35
CA TYR A 243 -1.80 19.31 -0.43
C TYR A 243 -1.51 17.91 -1.00
N GLN A 244 -0.48 17.79 -1.83
CA GLN A 244 -0.04 16.54 -2.47
C GLN A 244 1.48 16.43 -2.38
N TYR A 245 1.98 15.28 -1.91
CA TYR A 245 3.42 15.04 -1.84
C TYR A 245 3.98 14.66 -3.22
N CYS A 246 5.17 15.18 -3.52
CA CYS A 246 5.92 14.76 -4.70
C CYS A 246 6.51 13.38 -4.50
N GLN A 247 6.44 12.53 -5.53
CA GLN A 247 7.02 11.20 -5.50
C GLN A 247 8.56 11.24 -5.36
N PRO A 248 9.18 10.18 -4.79
CA PRO A 248 10.63 10.06 -4.73
C PRO A 248 11.27 10.10 -6.12
N GLU A 249 10.67 9.40 -7.08
CA GLU A 249 11.03 9.46 -8.50
C GLU A 249 10.51 10.75 -9.13
N ARG A 250 11.44 11.56 -9.64
CA ARG A 250 11.15 12.90 -10.13
C ARG A 250 10.95 12.86 -11.64
N PRO A 251 9.90 13.51 -12.19
CA PRO A 251 9.69 13.52 -13.62
C PRO A 251 10.83 14.25 -14.34
N SER A 252 11.39 13.64 -15.38
CA SER A 252 12.41 14.27 -16.23
C SER A 252 11.80 15.32 -17.18
N THR A 253 10.57 15.06 -17.63
CA THR A 253 9.81 15.87 -18.59
C THR A 253 8.39 16.09 -18.08
N CYS A 254 7.88 17.29 -18.29
CA CYS A 254 6.53 17.68 -17.88
C CYS A 254 5.71 18.09 -19.10
N ASN A 255 4.40 17.82 -19.05
CA ASN A 255 3.47 18.36 -20.05
C ASN A 255 3.36 19.88 -19.88
N GLN A 256 3.02 20.58 -20.95
CA GLN A 256 2.85 22.05 -20.93
C GLN A 256 1.43 22.47 -20.51
N GLU A 257 0.70 21.60 -19.83
CA GLU A 257 -0.64 21.92 -19.34
C GLU A 257 -0.53 22.87 -18.16
N PHE A 258 -1.04 24.08 -18.31
CA PHE A 258 -0.94 25.09 -17.27
C PHE A 258 -1.99 24.85 -16.17
N SER A 259 -1.51 24.71 -14.94
CA SER A 259 -2.31 24.60 -13.72
C SER A 259 -1.53 25.22 -12.57
N GLN A 260 -1.70 26.53 -12.36
CA GLN A 260 -0.90 27.29 -11.38
C GLN A 260 -0.79 26.52 -10.06
N THR A 261 0.44 26.21 -9.67
CA THR A 261 0.73 25.31 -8.57
C THR A 261 1.66 25.99 -7.59
N CYS A 262 1.37 25.87 -6.31
CA CYS A 262 2.30 26.26 -5.26
C CYS A 262 3.08 25.07 -4.75
N GLY A 263 4.39 25.05 -4.99
CA GLY A 263 5.30 24.03 -4.44
C GLY A 263 5.89 24.48 -3.11
N VAL A 264 5.95 23.55 -2.15
CA VAL A 264 6.48 23.72 -0.81
C VAL A 264 7.87 23.09 -0.69
N LEU A 265 8.84 23.86 -0.19
CA LEU A 265 10.23 23.43 -0.01
C LEU A 265 10.38 22.41 1.13
N LYS A 266 11.23 21.38 0.94
CA LYS A 266 11.56 20.33 1.93
C LYS A 266 12.14 20.85 3.25
N SER A 267 12.89 21.94 3.18
CA SER A 267 13.49 22.55 4.36
C SER A 267 13.34 24.05 4.26
N CYS A 268 12.60 24.62 5.19
CA CYS A 268 12.39 26.05 5.24
C CYS A 268 12.37 26.54 6.69
N ASN A 269 13.36 27.37 7.02
CA ASN A 269 13.37 28.14 8.26
C ASN A 269 12.94 29.58 7.94
N GLY A 270 11.63 29.85 7.91
CA GLY A 270 11.10 31.22 7.81
C GLY A 270 9.93 31.42 6.85
N THR A 271 9.66 32.68 6.50
CA THR A 271 8.53 33.10 5.66
C THR A 271 8.94 33.18 4.18
N ALA A 272 9.20 32.06 3.51
CA ALA A 272 9.42 31.99 2.06
C ALA A 272 9.47 30.54 1.53
N CYS A 273 8.70 29.63 2.12
CA CYS A 273 8.80 28.20 1.85
C CYS A 273 8.16 27.77 0.53
N GLU A 274 7.50 28.73 -0.13
CA GLU A 274 6.60 28.48 -1.24
C GLU A 274 7.17 29.07 -2.54
N ARG A 275 7.02 28.31 -3.62
CA ARG A 275 7.43 28.71 -4.98
C ARG A 275 6.27 28.45 -5.93
N ILE A 276 6.04 29.39 -6.82
CA ILE A 276 5.01 29.26 -7.86
C ILE A 276 5.60 28.47 -9.03
N TYR A 277 4.84 27.51 -9.52
CA TYR A 277 5.13 26.71 -10.70
C TYR A 277 3.93 26.72 -11.66
N ASP A 278 4.20 26.46 -12.94
CA ASP A 278 3.18 26.46 -13.98
C ASP A 278 2.22 25.27 -13.84
N ASN A 279 2.69 24.13 -13.31
CA ASN A 279 1.89 22.93 -13.07
C ASN A 279 2.49 22.02 -11.97
N PRO A 280 1.75 21.00 -11.52
CA PRO A 280 2.23 20.02 -10.53
C PRO A 280 3.52 19.29 -10.91
N CYS A 281 3.66 18.95 -12.19
CA CYS A 281 4.84 18.24 -12.66
C CYS A 281 6.08 19.13 -12.53
N ASP A 282 6.01 20.40 -12.92
CA ASP A 282 7.11 21.35 -12.81
C ASP A 282 7.49 21.60 -11.35
N ALA A 283 6.51 21.66 -10.44
CA ALA A 283 6.76 21.71 -9.00
C ALA A 283 7.54 20.48 -8.54
N CYS A 284 7.07 19.27 -8.88
CA CYS A 284 7.72 18.04 -8.47
C CYS A 284 9.02 17.71 -9.21
N LYS A 285 9.27 18.29 -10.38
CA LYS A 285 10.56 18.19 -11.07
C LYS A 285 11.68 18.85 -10.26
N ASN A 286 11.37 19.87 -9.45
CA ASN A 286 12.32 20.49 -8.55
C ASN A 286 12.58 19.60 -7.32
N THR A 287 13.83 19.14 -7.15
CA THR A 287 14.24 18.25 -6.05
C THR A 287 14.17 18.89 -4.67
N GLN A 288 14.09 20.23 -4.59
CA GLN A 288 13.93 20.98 -3.34
C GLN A 288 12.48 21.02 -2.87
N ILE A 289 11.51 20.63 -3.71
CA ILE A 289 10.08 20.66 -3.39
C ILE A 289 9.66 19.31 -2.78
N GLU A 290 9.01 19.37 -1.63
CA GLU A 290 8.46 18.24 -0.88
C GLU A 290 7.09 17.83 -1.42
N GLY A 291 6.24 18.82 -1.65
CA GLY A 291 4.89 18.66 -2.14
C GLY A 291 4.34 19.97 -2.67
N TYR A 292 3.08 19.97 -3.07
CA TYR A 292 2.44 21.11 -3.69
C TYR A 292 0.95 21.13 -3.41
N TYR A 293 0.31 22.24 -3.72
CA TYR A 293 -1.14 22.34 -3.83
C TYR A 293 -1.50 23.16 -5.07
N ILE A 294 -2.64 22.86 -5.67
CA ILE A 294 -3.12 23.57 -6.87
C ILE A 294 -3.71 24.91 -6.43
N GLY A 295 -3.24 25.99 -7.07
CA GLY A 295 -3.62 27.36 -6.77
C GLY A 295 -2.43 28.31 -6.62
N GLN A 296 -2.75 29.54 -6.22
CA GLN A 296 -1.76 30.55 -5.89
C GLN A 296 -1.13 30.26 -4.53
N CYS A 297 0.19 30.44 -4.41
CA CYS A 297 0.85 30.41 -3.11
C CYS A 297 0.23 31.43 -2.17
N GLN A 298 -0.08 31.03 -0.94
CA GLN A 298 -0.52 31.94 0.09
C GLN A 298 0.68 32.78 0.54
N GLN A 299 0.97 33.84 -0.23
CA GLN A 299 1.78 34.91 0.30
C GLN A 299 1.04 35.41 1.55
N ASN A 300 1.72 35.33 2.70
CA ASN A 300 1.23 35.82 3.99
C ASN A 300 0.99 37.35 3.92
N PHE A 301 -0.04 37.77 3.18
CA PHE A 301 -0.46 39.16 3.03
C PHE A 301 -1.01 39.71 4.35
N GLY A 302 -1.26 38.85 5.34
CA GLY A 302 -1.67 39.25 6.70
C GLY A 302 -0.73 40.29 7.32
N TYR A 303 0.58 40.22 7.04
CA TYR A 303 1.53 41.23 7.54
C TYR A 303 1.43 42.58 6.81
N VAL A 304 1.09 42.57 5.52
CA VAL A 304 0.97 43.81 4.74
C VAL A 304 -0.29 44.58 5.17
N ILE A 305 -1.40 43.87 5.38
CA ILE A 305 -2.66 44.51 5.79
C ILE A 305 -2.56 45.09 7.22
N GLN A 306 -1.87 44.43 8.15
CA GLN A 306 -1.67 44.98 9.49
C GLN A 306 -0.84 46.27 9.49
N ILE A 307 0.20 46.37 8.66
CA ILE A 307 1.01 47.60 8.55
C ILE A 307 0.17 48.75 7.96
N PHE A 308 -0.66 48.48 6.95
CA PHE A 308 -1.55 49.49 6.38
C PHE A 308 -2.64 49.95 7.35
N MET A 309 -3.20 49.05 8.17
CA MET A 309 -4.20 49.44 9.18
C MET A 309 -3.59 50.27 10.32
N ILE A 310 -2.33 50.03 10.70
CA ILE A 310 -1.63 50.84 11.71
C ILE A 310 -1.33 52.26 11.18
N GLN A 311 -0.99 52.41 9.89
CA GLN A 311 -0.78 53.73 9.29
C GLN A 311 -2.08 54.53 9.07
N LEU A 312 -3.24 53.88 8.99
CA LEU A 312 -4.55 54.53 8.91
C LEU A 312 -5.11 54.98 10.26
N LEU A 313 -4.53 54.51 11.38
CA LEU A 313 -4.92 54.85 12.74
C LEU A 313 -4.01 55.91 13.40
N ILE A 314 -2.95 56.36 12.72
CA ILE A 314 -2.04 57.45 13.13
C ILE A 314 -2.37 58.69 12.30
#